data_AF-A0A1Y3N477-F1
#
_entry.id   AF-A0A1Y3N477-F1
#
_cell.length_a   1.000
_cell.length_b   1.000
_cell.length_c   1.000
_cell.angle_alpha   90.00
_cell.angle_beta   90.00
_cell.angle_gamma   90.00
#
_symmetry.space_group_name_H-M   'P 1'
#
loop_
_entity.id
_entity.type
_entity.pdbx_description
1 polymer ?
#
loop_
_entity_poly.entity_id
_entity_poly.type
_entity_poly.pdbx_seq_one_letter_code
_entity_poly.pdbx_strand_id
1 'polypeptide(L)'
;MADSAVKSNKPKNNAIRQQRLKAWQPILTPKNVLPTLFFIGISFIPIGIGLFIATTKVNEFYFEYTDCNTKASKDFSPVEGVSGVQWKFENSTKVCSVQFEIKEDFKKPVFFYYRLTSFYQNHRSYVKSYDSEQLLGEKKVFEDLNSNCDPVRKIENSDVRYFPCGLIANSMFTEIK
;
A
#
# COMPACT_ATOMS: atom_id res chain seq x y z
N MET A 1 9.72 71.48 34.09
CA MET A 1 10.05 70.05 33.95
C MET A 1 8.77 69.26 34.20
N ALA A 2 8.14 68.73 33.15
CA ALA A 2 6.89 67.98 33.29
C ALA A 2 7.22 66.48 33.31
N ASP A 3 6.85 65.84 34.42
CA ASP A 3 6.98 64.40 34.64
C ASP A 3 6.17 63.61 33.61
N SER A 4 6.82 62.65 32.94
CA SER A 4 6.17 61.80 31.93
C SER A 4 5.43 60.65 32.61
N ALA A 5 4.11 60.78 32.71
CA ALA A 5 3.22 59.74 33.25
C ALA A 5 3.36 58.40 32.48
N VAL A 6 3.55 57.30 33.22
CA VAL A 6 3.69 55.94 32.66
C VAL A 6 2.35 55.45 32.10
N LYS A 7 2.28 55.24 30.77
CA LYS A 7 1.08 54.78 30.06
C LYS A 7 0.84 53.27 30.26
N SER A 8 -0.13 52.89 31.10
CA SER A 8 -0.46 51.51 31.51
C SER A 8 -0.99 50.60 30.38
N ASN A 9 -1.70 51.16 29.38
CA ASN A 9 -2.33 50.39 28.29
C ASN A 9 -1.45 50.25 27.03
N LYS A 10 -0.16 50.60 27.11
CA LYS A 10 0.73 50.51 25.93
C LYS A 10 1.09 49.04 25.68
N PRO A 11 0.83 48.49 24.48
CA PRO A 11 1.25 47.13 24.15
C PRO A 11 2.77 46.97 24.28
N LYS A 12 3.20 45.83 24.81
CA LYS A 12 4.62 45.52 25.02
C LYS A 12 5.40 45.63 23.70
N ASN A 13 6.51 46.36 23.73
CA ASN A 13 7.35 46.62 22.57
C ASN A 13 8.37 45.49 22.35
N ASN A 14 7.89 44.32 21.93
CA ASN A 14 8.71 43.14 21.65
C ASN A 14 8.59 42.74 20.17
N ALA A 15 9.66 42.19 19.59
CA ALA A 15 9.74 41.86 18.16
C ALA A 15 8.59 40.98 17.64
N ILE A 16 8.08 40.07 18.47
CA ILE A 16 6.92 39.21 18.16
C ILE A 16 5.63 40.04 18.04
N ARG A 17 5.32 40.85 19.06
CA ARG A 17 4.08 41.65 19.11
C ARG A 17 4.07 42.80 18.11
N GLN A 18 5.26 43.26 17.71
CA GLN A 18 5.43 44.33 16.72
C GLN A 18 5.64 43.77 15.30
N GLN A 19 5.62 42.45 15.11
CA GLN A 19 5.86 41.78 13.82
C GLN A 19 7.18 42.18 13.14
N ARG A 20 8.23 42.38 13.94
CA ARG A 20 9.59 42.75 13.51
C ARG A 20 10.60 41.63 13.79
N LEU A 21 10.13 40.39 13.78
CA LEU A 21 11.03 39.24 13.86
C LEU A 21 11.95 39.24 12.63
N LYS A 22 13.20 38.81 12.83
CA LYS A 22 14.14 38.61 11.73
C LYS A 22 13.57 37.55 10.81
N ALA A 23 13.12 37.98 9.64
CA ALA A 23 12.61 37.10 8.60
C ALA A 23 13.60 37.08 7.43
N TRP A 24 13.71 35.94 6.77
CA TRP A 24 14.33 35.85 5.46
C TRP A 24 13.22 35.89 4.41
N GLN A 25 13.32 36.82 3.46
CA GLN A 25 12.37 36.98 2.37
C GLN A 25 13.05 36.56 1.08
N PRO A 26 12.83 35.31 0.59
CA PRO A 26 13.41 34.86 -0.66
C PRO A 26 12.77 35.59 -1.84
N ILE A 27 13.55 36.46 -2.49
CA ILE A 27 13.13 37.09 -3.74
C ILE A 27 13.55 36.19 -4.89
N LEU A 28 12.56 35.59 -5.55
CA LEU A 28 12.73 34.67 -6.68
C LEU A 28 13.09 35.46 -7.95
N THR A 29 14.37 35.82 -8.06
CA THR A 29 14.92 36.41 -9.29
C THR A 29 15.58 35.34 -10.16
N PRO A 30 15.63 35.50 -11.50
CA PRO A 30 16.30 34.54 -12.38
C PRO A 30 17.75 34.23 -11.98
N LYS A 31 18.46 35.21 -11.41
CA LYS A 31 19.84 35.05 -10.92
C LYS A 31 19.97 34.06 -9.75
N ASN A 32 18.96 33.95 -8.89
CA ASN A 32 18.96 33.04 -7.74
C ASN A 32 18.33 31.68 -8.06
N VAL A 33 17.29 31.68 -8.89
CA VAL A 33 16.53 30.47 -9.22
C VAL A 33 17.30 29.58 -10.19
N LEU A 34 17.95 30.16 -11.20
CA LEU A 34 18.61 29.38 -12.26
C LEU A 34 19.75 28.48 -11.73
N PRO A 35 20.69 28.94 -10.88
CA PRO A 35 21.72 28.07 -10.32
C PRO A 35 21.14 26.96 -9.42
N THR A 36 20.11 27.29 -8.65
CA THR A 36 19.43 26.32 -7.77
C THR A 36 18.80 25.19 -8.58
N LEU A 37 18.15 25.52 -9.71
CA LEU A 37 17.58 24.51 -10.62
C LEU A 37 18.67 23.64 -11.26
N PHE A 38 19.78 24.23 -11.70
CA PHE A 38 20.91 23.44 -12.23
C PHE A 38 21.49 22.48 -11.18
N PHE A 39 21.63 22.91 -9.93
CA PHE A 39 22.11 22.06 -8.85
C PHE A 39 21.18 20.86 -8.60
N ILE A 40 19.87 21.11 -8.54
CA ILE A 40 18.87 20.05 -8.38
C ILE A 40 18.91 19.10 -9.57
N GLY A 41 18.96 19.63 -10.80
CA GLY A 41 19.03 18.83 -12.02
C GLY A 41 20.27 17.93 -12.06
N ILE A 42 21.45 18.49 -11.81
CA ILE A 42 22.72 17.74 -11.78
C ILE A 42 22.71 16.68 -10.68
N SER A 43 22.03 16.92 -9.56
CA SER A 43 21.88 15.93 -8.49
C SER A 43 20.90 14.81 -8.85
N PHE A 44 19.79 15.14 -9.53
CA PHE A 44 18.75 14.17 -9.87
C PHE A 44 19.10 13.30 -11.08
N ILE A 45 19.95 13.76 -11.99
CA ILE A 45 20.42 12.97 -13.14
C ILE A 45 21.10 11.65 -12.70
N PRO A 46 22.16 11.65 -11.86
CA PRO A 46 22.81 10.40 -11.45
C PRO A 46 21.90 9.53 -10.59
N ILE A 47 21.04 10.12 -9.76
CA ILE A 47 20.05 9.37 -8.97
C ILE A 47 19.06 8.66 -9.92
N GLY A 48 18.54 9.38 -10.92
CA GLY A 48 17.64 8.84 -11.92
C GLY A 48 18.28 7.73 -12.76
N ILE A 49 19.53 7.89 -13.18
CA ILE A 49 20.29 6.85 -13.88
C ILE A 49 20.47 5.62 -12.99
N GLY A 50 20.84 5.80 -11.73
CA GLY A 50 20.99 4.71 -10.77
C GLY A 50 19.69 3.92 -10.56
N LEU A 51 18.57 4.62 -10.37
CA LEU A 51 17.25 4.01 -10.25
C LEU A 51 16.81 3.32 -11.54
N PHE A 52 17.06 3.93 -12.70
CA PHE A 52 16.71 3.35 -13.99
C PHE A 52 17.45 2.02 -14.23
N ILE A 53 18.76 1.98 -13.97
CA ILE A 53 19.57 0.76 -14.07
C ILE A 53 19.10 -0.29 -13.05
N ALA A 54 18.69 0.12 -11.86
CA ALA A 54 18.16 -0.81 -10.86
C ALA A 54 16.86 -1.45 -11.33
N THR A 55 15.93 -0.66 -11.89
CA THR A 55 14.63 -1.16 -12.38
C THR A 55 14.78 -2.07 -13.60
N THR A 56 15.64 -1.74 -14.57
CA THR A 56 15.79 -2.56 -15.79
C THR A 56 16.51 -3.89 -15.56
N LYS A 57 17.12 -4.09 -14.39
CA LYS A 57 17.75 -5.36 -14.00
C LYS A 57 16.79 -6.34 -13.31
N VAL A 58 15.57 -5.91 -13.00
CA VAL A 58 14.57 -6.77 -12.37
C VAL A 58 13.85 -7.54 -13.46
N ASN A 59 14.03 -8.86 -13.46
CA ASN A 59 13.29 -9.75 -14.34
C ASN A 59 11.95 -10.06 -13.66
N GLU A 60 10.85 -9.86 -14.39
CA GLU A 60 9.51 -10.18 -13.94
C GLU A 60 8.79 -11.05 -14.96
N PHE A 61 8.02 -12.02 -14.46
CA PHE A 61 7.14 -12.84 -15.27
C PHE A 61 5.79 -12.88 -14.59
N TYR A 62 4.74 -12.46 -15.30
CA TYR A 62 3.37 -12.53 -14.82
C TYR A 62 2.44 -12.85 -15.99
N PHE A 63 1.35 -13.53 -15.67
CA PHE A 63 0.21 -13.72 -16.57
C PHE A 63 -1.06 -13.77 -15.73
N GLU A 64 -2.21 -13.56 -16.36
CA GLU A 64 -3.50 -13.56 -15.69
C GLU A 64 -4.18 -14.92 -15.84
N TYR A 65 -4.72 -15.46 -14.74
CA TYR A 65 -5.36 -16.77 -14.70
C TYR A 65 -6.84 -16.73 -14.30
N THR A 66 -7.45 -15.54 -14.22
CA THR A 66 -8.84 -15.29 -13.77
C THR A 66 -9.86 -16.20 -14.46
N ASP A 67 -9.73 -16.38 -15.78
CA ASP A 67 -10.70 -17.11 -16.60
C ASP A 67 -10.31 -18.60 -16.80
N CYS A 68 -9.38 -19.14 -16.02
CA CYS A 68 -8.89 -20.52 -16.24
C CYS A 68 -10.02 -21.57 -16.17
N ASN A 69 -10.99 -21.37 -15.28
CA ASN A 69 -12.14 -22.27 -15.13
C ASN A 69 -13.12 -22.28 -16.32
N THR A 70 -13.10 -21.24 -17.18
CA THR A 70 -14.03 -21.10 -18.31
C THR A 70 -13.35 -21.25 -19.66
N LYS A 71 -12.09 -20.80 -19.79
CA LYS A 71 -11.35 -20.79 -21.05
C LYS A 71 -10.37 -21.95 -21.22
N ALA A 72 -9.90 -22.57 -20.13
CA ALA A 72 -8.96 -23.67 -20.24
C ALA A 72 -9.67 -25.00 -20.57
N SER A 73 -9.01 -25.84 -21.36
CA SER A 73 -9.48 -27.18 -21.69
C SER A 73 -9.11 -28.17 -20.57
N LYS A 74 -9.56 -29.43 -20.71
CA LYS A 74 -9.10 -30.55 -19.88
C LYS A 74 -7.61 -30.86 -20.12
N ASP A 75 -7.17 -30.70 -21.36
CA ASP A 75 -5.77 -30.85 -21.77
C ASP A 75 -5.06 -29.50 -21.84
N PHE A 76 -3.73 -29.51 -21.81
CA PHE A 76 -2.92 -28.30 -21.90
C PHE A 76 -3.18 -27.56 -23.21
N SER A 77 -3.77 -26.37 -23.10
CA SER A 77 -3.97 -25.45 -24.21
C SER A 77 -3.18 -24.15 -23.98
N PRO A 78 -2.72 -23.48 -25.04
CA PRO A 78 -2.04 -22.19 -24.90
C PRO A 78 -2.98 -21.12 -24.34
N VAL A 79 -2.43 -20.21 -23.53
CA VAL A 79 -3.15 -19.03 -23.04
C VAL A 79 -3.18 -17.97 -24.14
N GLU A 80 -4.37 -17.48 -24.49
CA GLU A 80 -4.50 -16.42 -25.49
C GLU A 80 -3.78 -15.14 -25.06
N GLY A 81 -2.96 -14.59 -25.96
CA GLY A 81 -2.22 -13.35 -25.70
C GLY A 81 -0.93 -13.54 -24.87
N VAL A 82 -0.58 -14.76 -24.45
CA VAL A 82 0.64 -15.02 -23.68
C VAL A 82 1.46 -16.15 -24.30
N SER A 83 2.64 -15.82 -24.83
CA SER A 83 3.51 -16.80 -25.47
C SER A 83 4.21 -17.71 -24.45
N GLY A 84 4.25 -19.01 -24.71
CA GLY A 84 4.99 -19.97 -23.88
C GLY A 84 4.31 -20.34 -22.57
N VAL A 85 3.01 -20.04 -22.43
CA VAL A 85 2.19 -20.42 -21.29
C VAL A 85 1.06 -21.32 -21.76
N GLN A 86 0.92 -22.45 -21.10
CA GLN A 86 -0.14 -23.41 -21.30
C GLN A 86 -0.87 -23.63 -19.99
N TRP A 87 -2.18 -23.79 -20.05
CA TRP A 87 -3.01 -24.07 -18.88
C TRP A 87 -3.96 -25.23 -19.16
N LYS A 88 -4.42 -25.86 -18.08
CA LYS A 88 -5.50 -26.83 -18.11
C LYS A 88 -6.36 -26.65 -16.86
N PHE A 89 -7.63 -26.99 -16.97
CA PHE A 89 -8.57 -26.93 -15.87
C PHE A 89 -9.25 -28.28 -15.65
N GLU A 90 -9.10 -28.80 -14.43
CA GLU A 90 -9.72 -30.04 -13.99
C GLU A 90 -10.99 -29.73 -13.21
N ASN A 91 -12.17 -30.00 -13.80
CA ASN A 91 -13.45 -29.64 -13.18
C ASN A 91 -13.77 -30.46 -11.92
N SER A 92 -13.22 -31.68 -11.80
CA SER A 92 -13.44 -32.55 -10.64
C SER A 92 -12.77 -32.01 -9.36
N THR A 93 -11.55 -31.49 -9.49
CA THR A 93 -10.78 -30.92 -8.37
C THR A 93 -10.88 -29.40 -8.29
N LYS A 94 -11.39 -28.74 -9.34
CA LYS A 94 -11.38 -27.28 -9.55
C LYS A 94 -9.97 -26.69 -9.53
N VAL A 95 -8.99 -27.45 -10.03
CA VAL A 95 -7.58 -27.04 -10.07
C VAL A 95 -7.24 -26.52 -11.46
N CYS A 96 -6.62 -25.34 -11.50
CA CYS A 96 -5.98 -24.79 -12.68
C CYS A 96 -4.49 -25.14 -12.66
N SER A 97 -4.00 -25.94 -13.61
CA SER A 97 -2.57 -26.23 -13.73
C SER A 97 -1.97 -25.38 -14.84
N VAL A 98 -0.84 -24.73 -14.57
CA VAL A 98 -0.17 -23.86 -15.54
C VAL A 98 1.26 -24.36 -15.76
N GLN A 99 1.63 -24.46 -17.03
CA GLN A 99 2.99 -24.70 -17.50
C GLN A 99 3.49 -23.44 -18.20
N PHE A 100 4.68 -22.98 -17.84
CA PHE A 100 5.30 -21.83 -18.46
C PHE A 100 6.81 -22.04 -18.54
N GLU A 101 7.41 -21.46 -19.57
CA GLU A 101 8.86 -21.47 -19.76
C GLU A 101 9.44 -20.11 -19.38
N ILE A 102 10.42 -20.13 -18.48
CA ILE A 102 11.17 -18.93 -18.11
C ILE A 102 12.40 -18.84 -19.02
N LYS A 103 12.41 -17.86 -19.94
CA LYS A 103 13.50 -17.67 -20.91
C LYS A 103 14.74 -16.98 -20.33
N GLU A 104 14.56 -16.21 -19.27
CA GLU A 104 15.62 -15.41 -18.65
C GLU A 104 15.98 -15.96 -17.28
N ASP A 105 17.26 -15.90 -16.91
CA ASP A 105 17.70 -16.36 -15.61
C ASP A 105 17.26 -15.40 -14.49
N PHE A 106 16.43 -15.89 -13.57
CA PHE A 106 16.06 -15.17 -12.36
C PHE A 106 17.17 -15.29 -11.31
N LYS A 107 17.86 -14.18 -11.04
CA LYS A 107 18.86 -14.13 -9.97
C LYS A 107 18.18 -14.30 -8.61
N LYS A 108 18.78 -15.11 -7.74
CA LYS A 108 18.29 -15.34 -6.38
C LYS A 108 18.36 -14.03 -5.56
N PRO A 109 17.41 -13.78 -4.62
CA PRO A 109 16.23 -14.60 -4.30
C PRO A 109 15.08 -14.42 -5.31
N VAL A 110 14.30 -15.49 -5.52
CA VAL A 110 13.09 -15.46 -6.36
C VAL A 110 11.87 -15.32 -5.47
N PHE A 111 10.99 -14.38 -5.82
CA PHE A 111 9.74 -14.12 -5.10
C PHE A 111 8.54 -14.51 -5.96
N PHE A 112 7.51 -15.07 -5.32
CA PHE A 112 6.25 -15.39 -5.95
C PHE A 112 5.14 -14.53 -5.33
N TYR A 113 4.35 -13.88 -6.17
CA TYR A 113 3.26 -13.00 -5.76
C TYR A 113 2.00 -13.34 -6.54
N TYR A 114 0.85 -13.21 -5.88
CA TYR A 114 -0.45 -13.15 -6.54
C TYR A 114 -0.90 -11.69 -6.63
N ARG A 115 -1.60 -11.33 -7.70
CA ARG A 115 -2.07 -9.97 -7.95
C ARG A 115 -3.59 -9.95 -8.04
N LEU A 116 -4.24 -9.21 -7.14
CA LEU A 116 -5.67 -8.96 -7.18
C LEU A 116 -5.92 -7.55 -7.70
N THR A 117 -6.72 -7.42 -8.75
CA THR A 117 -7.23 -6.14 -9.25
C THR A 117 -8.68 -5.95 -8.82
N SER A 118 -9.14 -4.71 -8.76
CA SER A 118 -10.53 -4.39 -8.35
C SER A 118 -10.92 -4.87 -6.93
N PHE A 119 -9.95 -5.13 -6.06
CA PHE A 119 -10.15 -5.50 -4.66
C PHE A 119 -9.77 -4.33 -3.73
N TYR A 120 -10.76 -3.70 -3.09
CA TYR A 120 -10.62 -2.44 -2.36
C TYR A 120 -10.24 -2.62 -0.88
N GLN A 121 -9.04 -3.13 -0.60
CA GLN A 121 -8.53 -3.28 0.77
C GLN A 121 -8.40 -1.96 1.54
N ASN A 122 -8.33 -0.82 0.83
CA ASN A 122 -8.18 0.51 1.42
C ASN A 122 -9.49 1.14 1.89
N HIS A 123 -10.63 0.47 1.75
CA HIS A 123 -11.91 1.00 2.22
C HIS A 123 -11.89 1.21 3.75
N ARG A 124 -12.29 2.40 4.22
CA ARG A 124 -12.16 2.81 5.65
C ARG A 124 -12.69 1.79 6.64
N SER A 125 -13.88 1.22 6.36
CA SER A 125 -14.49 0.22 7.24
C SER A 125 -13.79 -1.14 7.13
N TYR A 126 -13.22 -1.48 5.97
CA TYR A 126 -12.50 -2.73 5.77
C TYR A 126 -11.18 -2.73 6.55
N VAL A 127 -10.38 -1.66 6.43
CA VAL A 127 -9.10 -1.49 7.14
C VAL A 127 -9.27 -1.54 8.66
N LYS A 128 -10.39 -1.03 9.16
CA LYS A 128 -10.70 -1.05 10.60
C LYS A 128 -11.24 -2.39 11.09
N SER A 129 -11.66 -3.28 10.20
CA SER A 129 -12.38 -4.50 10.57
C SER A 129 -11.46 -5.66 10.92
N TYR A 130 -10.84 -5.54 12.10
CA TYR A 130 -10.08 -6.59 12.77
C TYR A 130 -10.00 -6.28 14.28
N ASP A 131 -9.60 -7.26 15.07
CA ASP A 131 -9.36 -7.12 16.50
C ASP A 131 -7.88 -7.39 16.82
N SER A 132 -7.17 -6.38 17.32
CA SER A 132 -5.74 -6.48 17.60
C SER A 132 -5.43 -7.45 18.75
N GLU A 133 -6.26 -7.47 19.79
CA GLU A 133 -6.05 -8.30 20.98
C GLU A 133 -6.23 -9.79 20.62
N GLN A 134 -7.19 -10.07 19.73
CA GLN A 134 -7.38 -11.40 19.16
C GLN A 134 -6.16 -11.88 18.36
N LEU A 135 -5.59 -11.03 17.51
CA LEU A 135 -4.42 -11.39 16.71
C LEU A 135 -3.15 -11.57 17.55
N LEU A 136 -3.07 -10.92 18.71
CA LEU A 136 -2.01 -11.13 19.70
C LEU A 136 -2.18 -12.41 20.52
N GLY A 137 -3.34 -13.08 20.43
CA GLY A 137 -3.64 -14.31 21.14
C GLY A 137 -4.04 -14.10 22.61
N GLU A 138 -4.50 -12.91 22.99
CA GLU A 138 -4.92 -12.64 24.35
C GLU A 138 -6.25 -13.33 24.70
N LYS A 139 -6.33 -13.97 25.88
CA LYS A 139 -7.52 -14.77 26.27
C LYS A 139 -8.74 -13.93 26.69
N LYS A 140 -8.58 -12.61 26.89
CA LYS A 140 -9.67 -11.70 27.32
C LYS A 140 -10.71 -11.42 26.21
N VAL A 141 -10.44 -11.90 24.99
CA VAL A 141 -11.20 -11.67 23.75
C VAL A 141 -12.61 -12.30 23.76
N PHE A 142 -12.91 -13.20 24.69
CA PHE A 142 -14.21 -13.89 24.70
C PHE A 142 -15.35 -13.12 25.36
N GLU A 143 -15.09 -12.00 26.06
CA GLU A 143 -16.14 -11.16 26.66
C GLU A 143 -16.28 -9.82 25.92
N ASP A 144 -15.19 -9.08 25.74
CA ASP A 144 -15.19 -7.72 25.17
C ASP A 144 -14.53 -7.63 23.78
N LEU A 145 -15.07 -8.31 22.77
CA LEU A 145 -14.64 -8.07 21.39
C LEU A 145 -14.84 -6.59 21.03
N ASN A 146 -13.96 -6.02 20.22
CA ASN A 146 -14.11 -4.64 19.77
C ASN A 146 -15.27 -4.50 18.76
N SER A 147 -16.02 -3.38 18.79
CA SER A 147 -17.05 -3.08 17.78
C SER A 147 -16.48 -2.89 16.38
N ASN A 148 -15.17 -2.75 16.26
CA ASN A 148 -14.46 -2.67 14.99
C ASN A 148 -14.67 -3.91 14.10
N CYS A 149 -14.91 -5.11 14.67
CA CYS A 149 -15.12 -6.34 13.89
C CYS A 149 -16.52 -6.47 13.24
N ASP A 150 -17.42 -5.50 13.41
CA ASP A 150 -18.74 -5.56 12.77
C ASP A 150 -18.63 -5.46 11.23
N PRO A 151 -19.42 -6.24 10.47
CA PRO A 151 -20.46 -7.18 10.91
C PRO A 151 -19.93 -8.58 11.26
N VAL A 152 -18.68 -8.93 10.93
CA VAL A 152 -18.13 -10.29 11.04
C VAL A 152 -17.52 -10.54 12.41
N ARG A 153 -18.31 -10.32 13.46
CA ARG A 153 -17.91 -10.50 14.87
C ARG A 153 -18.37 -11.83 15.46
N LYS A 154 -19.61 -12.23 15.16
CA LYS A 154 -20.26 -13.43 15.69
C LYS A 154 -21.19 -14.04 14.65
N ILE A 155 -21.47 -15.33 14.81
CA ILE A 155 -22.45 -16.03 13.97
C ILE A 155 -23.86 -15.59 14.38
N GLU A 156 -24.73 -15.31 13.40
CA GLU A 156 -26.13 -14.97 13.66
C GLU A 156 -26.81 -16.06 14.49
N ASN A 157 -27.52 -15.68 15.56
CA ASN A 157 -28.26 -16.58 16.45
C ASN A 157 -27.41 -17.55 17.29
N SER A 158 -26.12 -17.30 17.45
CA SER A 158 -25.31 -18.03 18.43
C SER A 158 -24.40 -17.08 19.22
N ASP A 159 -23.94 -17.53 20.39
CA ASP A 159 -22.89 -16.83 21.15
C ASP A 159 -21.47 -17.20 20.65
N VAL A 160 -21.37 -17.88 19.50
CA VAL A 160 -20.10 -18.26 18.89
C VAL A 160 -19.53 -17.06 18.13
N ARG A 161 -18.31 -16.68 18.54
CA ARG A 161 -17.55 -15.56 17.99
C ARG A 161 -16.59 -16.04 16.90
N TYR A 162 -16.35 -15.23 15.87
CA TYR A 162 -15.38 -15.56 14.84
C TYR A 162 -13.95 -15.42 15.38
N PHE A 163 -13.10 -16.40 15.08
CA PHE A 163 -11.66 -16.37 15.37
C PHE A 163 -10.87 -16.81 14.14
N PRO A 164 -10.12 -15.91 13.48
CA PRO A 164 -10.12 -14.44 13.64
C PRO A 164 -11.43 -13.76 13.18
N CYS A 165 -11.79 -12.61 13.77
CA CYS A 165 -12.94 -11.79 13.40
C CYS A 165 -12.59 -10.67 12.39
N GLY A 166 -13.62 -10.13 11.75
CA GLY A 166 -13.52 -8.96 10.88
C GLY A 166 -13.43 -9.28 9.39
N LEU A 167 -13.65 -8.25 8.57
CA LEU A 167 -13.74 -8.37 7.11
C LEU A 167 -12.41 -8.76 6.47
N ILE A 168 -11.28 -8.36 7.05
CA ILE A 168 -9.94 -8.67 6.52
C ILE A 168 -9.70 -10.18 6.56
N ALA A 169 -9.90 -10.78 7.72
CA ALA A 169 -9.76 -12.22 7.91
C ALA A 169 -10.79 -13.02 7.08
N ASN A 170 -12.04 -12.55 7.04
CA ASN A 170 -13.12 -13.23 6.32
C ASN A 170 -12.89 -13.28 4.80
N SER A 171 -12.17 -12.31 4.24
CA SER A 171 -11.86 -12.22 2.82
C SER A 171 -10.39 -12.55 2.51
N MET A 172 -9.77 -13.37 3.36
CA MET A 172 -8.44 -13.93 3.09
C MET A 172 -8.44 -14.67 1.76
N PHE A 173 -7.37 -14.49 0.97
CA PHE A 173 -7.21 -15.17 -0.30
C PHE A 173 -6.98 -16.68 -0.07
N THR A 174 -7.77 -17.52 -0.74
CA THR A 174 -7.87 -18.97 -0.44
C THR A 174 -7.50 -19.89 -1.60
N GLU A 175 -6.86 -19.39 -2.66
CA GLU A 175 -6.46 -20.23 -3.78
C GLU A 175 -5.24 -21.10 -3.44
N ILE A 176 -5.48 -22.13 -2.63
CA ILE A 176 -4.59 -23.26 -2.40
C ILE A 176 -5.52 -24.46 -2.20
N LYS A 177 -5.70 -25.26 -3.25
CA LYS A 177 -6.37 -26.56 -3.18
C LYS A 177 -5.68 -27.57 -4.07
#